data_AF-G8YLY4-F1
#
_entry.id   AF-G8YLY4-F1
#
_cell.length_a   1.000
_cell.length_b   1.000
_cell.length_c   1.000
_cell.angle_alpha   90.00
_cell.angle_beta   90.00
_cell.angle_gamma   90.00
#
_symmetry.space_group_name_H-M   'P 1'
#
loop_
_entity.id
_entity.type
_entity.pdbx_description
1 polymer ?
#
loop_
_entity_poly.entity_id
_entity_poly.type
_entity_poly.pdbx_seq_one_letter_code
_entity_poly.pdbx_strand_id
1 'polypeptide(L)'
;MSIQMSLIFGTLLLQMTALLVILLPLPLKARKAIVNMAESLKSSKNFNIGLWFSLILLGLQFADCFNRLQRFSHIGNPYLLVSSRDIDYSAISYDQLASKFYSQRNLYLTGAVLYLTLAINTVLGILKKLVSKATEYNKISSEGTEETEPSEAEKLKSEIKSKDASITGLKKQIEGLQTSYDSLNETKSVSKED
;
A
#
# COMPACT_ATOMS: atom_id res chain seq x y z
N MET A 1 8.95 27.73 -27.43
CA MET A 1 7.92 27.54 -26.37
C MET A 1 8.31 28.42 -25.19
N SER A 2 7.35 29.03 -24.49
CA SER A 2 7.64 29.73 -23.23
C SER A 2 8.30 28.77 -22.22
N ILE A 3 9.25 29.27 -21.42
CA ILE A 3 9.91 28.51 -20.32
C ILE A 3 8.87 27.83 -19.41
N GLN A 4 7.76 28.51 -19.16
CA GLN A 4 6.63 27.99 -18.37
C GLN A 4 6.08 26.68 -18.96
N MET A 5 5.90 26.62 -20.28
CA MET A 5 5.38 25.42 -20.96
C MET A 5 6.39 24.29 -20.99
N SER A 6 7.69 24.61 -21.02
CA SER A 6 8.75 23.60 -20.90
C SER A 6 8.78 22.97 -19.52
N LEU A 7 8.57 23.75 -18.45
CA LEU A 7 8.51 23.23 -17.07
C LEU A 7 7.29 22.32 -16.86
N ILE A 8 6.13 22.69 -17.40
CA ILE A 8 4.92 21.86 -17.34
C ILE A 8 5.14 20.55 -18.09
N PHE A 9 5.74 20.63 -19.28
CA PHE A 9 6.09 19.44 -20.05
C PHE A 9 7.08 18.52 -19.30
N GLY A 10 8.12 19.09 -18.68
CA GLY A 10 9.06 18.32 -17.86
C GLY A 10 8.39 17.65 -16.67
N THR A 11 7.49 18.36 -15.99
CA THR A 11 6.67 17.81 -14.89
C THR A 11 5.79 16.66 -15.37
N LEU A 12 5.16 16.81 -16.54
CA LEU A 12 4.36 15.76 -17.15
C LEU A 12 5.18 14.50 -17.42
N LEU A 13 6.35 14.65 -18.04
CA LEU A 13 7.22 13.52 -18.35
C LEU A 13 7.65 12.80 -17.08
N LEU A 14 8.03 13.54 -16.04
CA LEU A 14 8.38 12.99 -14.74
C LEU A 14 7.20 12.22 -14.13
N GLN A 15 6.00 12.79 -14.13
CA GLN A 15 4.80 12.12 -13.62
C GLN A 15 4.44 10.85 -14.39
N MET A 16 4.53 10.88 -15.72
CA MET A 16 4.33 9.72 -16.59
C MET A 16 5.29 8.58 -16.24
N THR A 17 6.58 8.89 -16.14
CA THR A 17 7.60 7.89 -15.78
C THR A 17 7.39 7.34 -14.37
N ALA A 18 7.07 8.20 -13.40
CA ALA A 18 6.80 7.79 -12.03
C ALA A 18 5.58 6.87 -11.95
N LEU A 19 4.48 7.22 -12.64
CA LEU A 19 3.27 6.41 -12.66
C LEU A 19 3.54 5.04 -13.31
N LEU A 20 4.26 5.00 -14.44
CA LEU A 20 4.63 3.74 -15.10
C LEU A 20 5.43 2.82 -14.17
N VAL A 21 6.44 3.37 -13.46
CA VAL A 21 7.26 2.61 -12.51
C VAL A 21 6.41 2.07 -11.35
N ILE A 22 5.46 2.85 -10.83
CA ILE A 22 4.60 2.43 -9.72
C ILE A 22 3.57 1.38 -10.15
N LEU A 23 3.05 1.46 -11.38
CA LEU A 23 2.00 0.59 -11.89
C LEU A 23 2.52 -0.79 -12.32
N LEU A 24 3.80 -0.89 -12.66
CA LEU A 24 4.46 -2.14 -13.02
C LEU A 24 4.32 -3.16 -11.85
N PRO A 25 4.10 -4.46 -12.12
CA PRO A 25 4.01 -5.48 -11.08
C PRO A 25 5.36 -5.74 -10.41
N LEU A 26 5.80 -4.82 -9.54
CA LEU A 26 7.06 -4.95 -8.81
C LEU A 26 6.93 -5.95 -7.63
N PRO A 27 8.04 -6.62 -7.26
CA PRO A 27 8.09 -7.47 -6.08
C PRO A 27 7.83 -6.66 -4.79
N LEU A 28 7.32 -7.34 -3.76
CA LEU A 28 6.91 -6.70 -2.49
C LEU A 28 8.00 -5.85 -1.82
N LYS A 29 9.27 -6.25 -1.95
CA LYS A 29 10.42 -5.48 -1.41
C LYS A 29 10.53 -4.10 -2.06
N ALA A 30 10.39 -4.02 -3.39
CA ALA A 30 10.47 -2.76 -4.11
C ALA A 30 9.21 -1.88 -3.88
N ARG A 31 8.03 -2.51 -3.79
CA ARG A 31 6.80 -1.79 -3.41
C ARG A 31 6.90 -1.13 -2.03
N LYS A 32 7.47 -1.83 -1.04
CA LYS A 32 7.76 -1.27 0.29
C LYS A 32 8.73 -0.09 0.21
N ALA A 33 9.81 -0.22 -0.55
CA ALA A 33 10.78 0.86 -0.73
C ALA A 33 10.14 2.12 -1.35
N ILE A 34 9.30 1.95 -2.38
CA ILE A 34 8.57 3.06 -3.03
C ILE A 34 7.61 3.73 -2.04
N VAL A 35 6.83 2.95 -1.27
CA VAL A 35 5.91 3.51 -0.27
C VAL A 35 6.66 4.26 0.83
N ASN A 36 7.74 3.68 1.36
CA ASN A 36 8.56 4.32 2.39
C ASN A 36 9.20 5.62 1.89
N MET A 37 9.70 5.63 0.66
CA MET A 37 10.23 6.83 0.02
C MET A 37 9.13 7.88 -0.14
N ALA A 38 7.96 7.50 -0.67
CA ALA A 38 6.83 8.41 -0.83
C ALA A 38 6.34 8.98 0.51
N GLU A 39 6.34 8.18 1.58
CA GLU A 39 6.02 8.63 2.93
C GLU A 39 7.07 9.58 3.50
N SER A 40 8.36 9.29 3.29
CA SER A 40 9.45 10.19 3.71
C SER A 40 9.34 11.56 3.05
N LEU A 41 9.07 11.61 1.73
CA LEU A 41 8.84 12.87 1.02
C LEU A 41 7.61 13.62 1.56
N LYS A 42 6.47 12.91 1.71
CA LYS A 42 5.22 13.49 2.24
C LYS A 42 5.28 13.85 3.73
N SER A 43 6.20 13.28 4.50
CA SER A 43 6.36 13.58 5.93
C SER A 43 6.88 15.00 6.13
N SER A 44 7.68 15.51 5.20
CA SER A 44 8.19 16.87 5.28
C SER A 44 7.10 17.92 5.00
N LYS A 45 6.81 18.74 6.01
CA LYS A 45 5.78 19.81 5.94
C LYS A 45 6.07 20.81 4.82
N ASN A 46 7.34 21.13 4.60
CA ASN A 46 7.79 22.07 3.57
C ASN A 46 7.47 21.57 2.16
N PHE A 47 7.66 20.27 1.90
CA PHE A 47 7.34 19.67 0.61
C PHE A 47 5.84 19.64 0.33
N ASN A 48 5.02 19.31 1.34
CA ASN A 48 3.56 19.37 1.19
C ASN A 48 3.05 20.77 0.89
N ILE A 49 3.62 21.80 1.53
CA ILE A 49 3.29 23.19 1.21
C ILE A 49 3.62 23.52 -0.25
N GLY A 50 4.80 23.11 -0.72
CA GLY A 50 5.22 23.33 -2.11
C GLY A 50 4.35 22.59 -3.12
N LEU A 51 3.95 21.36 -2.81
CA LEU A 51 3.03 20.58 -3.64
C LEU A 51 1.64 21.22 -3.73
N TRP A 52 1.06 21.65 -2.61
CA TRP A 52 -0.24 22.32 -2.60
C TRP A 52 -0.20 23.66 -3.34
N PHE A 53 0.86 24.44 -3.11
CA PHE A 53 1.06 25.70 -3.83
C PHE A 53 1.16 25.48 -5.34
N SER A 54 1.98 24.52 -5.77
CA SER A 54 2.11 24.14 -7.17
C SER A 54 0.79 23.65 -7.77
N LEU A 55 0.04 22.82 -7.04
CA LEU A 55 -1.26 22.30 -7.47
C LEU A 55 -2.28 23.41 -7.70
N ILE A 56 -2.35 24.39 -6.80
CA ILE A 56 -3.24 25.56 -6.95
C ILE A 56 -2.82 26.40 -8.15
N LEU A 57 -1.52 26.63 -8.34
CA LEU A 57 -1.00 27.42 -9.46
C LEU A 57 -1.30 26.76 -10.82
N LEU A 58 -1.08 25.44 -10.92
CA LEU A 58 -1.49 24.63 -12.08
C LEU A 58 -3.00 24.66 -12.30
N GLY A 59 -3.80 24.59 -11.23
CA GLY A 59 -5.25 24.70 -11.29
C GLY A 59 -5.71 26.05 -11.84
N LEU A 60 -5.08 27.14 -11.40
CA LEU A 60 -5.39 28.49 -11.86
C LEU A 60 -5.00 28.69 -13.33
N GLN A 61 -3.85 28.16 -13.74
CA GLN A 61 -3.42 28.15 -15.15
C GLN A 61 -4.36 27.31 -16.03
N PHE A 62 -4.85 26.19 -15.53
CA PHE A 62 -5.85 25.37 -16.23
C PHE A 62 -7.17 26.15 -16.40
N ALA A 63 -7.65 26.81 -15.34
CA ALA A 63 -8.85 27.64 -15.40
C ALA A 63 -8.71 28.82 -16.37
N ASP A 64 -7.55 29.49 -16.39
CA ASP A 64 -7.26 30.56 -17.35
C ASP A 64 -7.31 30.05 -18.80
N CYS A 65 -6.65 28.92 -19.08
CA CYS A 65 -6.70 28.29 -20.40
C CYS A 65 -8.13 27.87 -20.79
N PHE A 66 -8.92 27.38 -19.82
CA PHE A 66 -10.30 26.96 -20.04
C PHE A 66 -11.20 28.15 -20.37
N ASN A 67 -11.15 29.21 -19.56
CA ASN A 67 -11.91 30.44 -19.79
C ASN A 67 -11.55 31.08 -21.13
N ARG A 68 -10.27 31.11 -21.48
CA ARG A 68 -9.79 31.60 -22.78
C ARG A 68 -10.34 30.77 -23.94
N LEU A 69 -10.39 29.45 -23.80
CA LEU A 69 -10.94 28.56 -24.83
C LEU A 69 -12.46 28.68 -24.96
N GLN A 70 -13.19 28.85 -23.85
CA GLN A 70 -14.63 29.10 -23.87
C GLN A 70 -14.96 30.39 -24.62
N ARG A 71 -14.19 31.47 -24.37
CA ARG A 71 -14.35 32.73 -25.11
C ARG A 71 -14.20 32.53 -26.63
N PHE A 72 -13.24 31.72 -27.07
CA PHE A 72 -13.10 31.37 -28.49
C PHE A 72 -14.19 30.43 -29.01
N SER A 73 -14.81 29.62 -28.16
CA SER A 73 -15.93 28.75 -28.54
C SER A 73 -17.22 29.53 -28.76
N HIS A 74 -17.46 30.58 -27.98
CA HIS A 74 -18.62 31.47 -28.15
C HIS A 74 -18.51 32.35 -29.40
N ILE A 75 -17.30 32.61 -29.90
CA ILE A 75 -17.04 33.38 -31.12
C ILE A 75 -17.33 32.55 -32.41
N GLY A 76 -17.76 31.29 -32.28
CA GLY A 76 -18.23 30.47 -33.39
C GLY A 76 -17.11 29.64 -34.03
N ASN A 77 -17.43 28.41 -34.41
CA ASN A 77 -16.54 27.56 -35.19
C ASN A 77 -16.40 28.14 -36.60
N PRO A 78 -15.22 28.57 -37.06
CA PRO A 78 -15.03 29.05 -38.44
C PRO A 78 -15.38 27.97 -39.47
N TYR A 79 -15.33 26.69 -39.08
CA TYR A 79 -15.62 25.56 -39.96
C TYR A 79 -17.13 25.28 -40.16
N LEU A 80 -17.98 25.67 -39.20
CA LEU A 80 -19.44 25.47 -39.27
C LEU A 80 -20.16 26.67 -39.91
N LEU A 81 -19.49 27.81 -40.01
CA LEU A 81 -20.01 29.04 -40.63
C LEU A 81 -19.78 29.08 -42.15
N VAL A 82 -19.01 28.15 -42.72
CA VAL A 82 -18.84 28.00 -44.19
C VAL A 82 -20.18 27.66 -44.90
N SER A 83 -21.16 27.12 -44.17
CA SER A 83 -22.46 26.71 -44.72
C SER A 83 -23.58 27.76 -44.60
N SER A 84 -23.34 28.89 -43.92
CA SER A 84 -24.38 29.91 -43.67
C SER A 84 -23.95 31.25 -44.27
N ARG A 85 -24.54 31.59 -45.42
CA ARG A 85 -24.12 32.63 -46.38
C ARG A 85 -24.28 34.11 -45.94
N ASP A 86 -24.53 34.43 -44.67
CA ASP A 86 -24.94 35.79 -44.27
C ASP A 86 -24.19 36.39 -43.06
N ILE A 87 -23.00 35.92 -42.71
CA ILE A 87 -22.14 36.60 -41.71
C ILE A 87 -20.81 37.00 -42.35
N ASP A 88 -20.54 38.30 -42.27
CA ASP A 88 -19.34 39.03 -42.72
C ASP A 88 -18.06 38.19 -42.58
N TYR A 89 -17.52 37.76 -43.72
CA TYR A 89 -16.46 36.76 -43.88
C TYR A 89 -15.05 37.29 -43.51
N SER A 90 -14.94 38.42 -42.80
CA SER A 90 -13.72 39.23 -42.81
C SER A 90 -12.78 39.13 -41.60
N ALA A 91 -13.09 38.46 -40.48
CA ALA A 91 -12.37 38.82 -39.24
C ALA A 91 -11.86 37.72 -38.29
N ILE A 92 -11.74 36.46 -38.69
CA ILE A 92 -10.87 35.52 -37.92
C ILE A 92 -9.49 35.52 -38.55
N SER A 93 -8.63 36.44 -38.09
CA SER A 93 -7.24 36.51 -38.50
C SER A 93 -6.52 35.19 -38.20
N TYR A 94 -5.56 34.80 -39.06
CA TYR A 94 -4.71 33.61 -38.83
C TYR A 94 -4.10 33.59 -37.41
N ASP A 95 -3.78 34.76 -36.85
CA ASP A 95 -3.31 34.91 -35.47
C ASP A 95 -4.32 34.44 -34.41
N GLN A 96 -5.62 34.67 -34.62
CA GLN A 96 -6.66 34.21 -33.70
C GLN A 96 -6.81 32.70 -33.76
N LEU A 97 -6.70 32.11 -34.96
CA LEU A 97 -6.68 30.66 -35.13
C LEU A 97 -5.47 30.03 -34.44
N ALA A 98 -4.28 30.60 -34.64
CA ALA A 98 -3.06 30.15 -33.97
C ALA A 98 -3.19 30.26 -32.44
N SER A 99 -3.72 31.37 -31.93
CA SER A 99 -3.99 31.61 -30.51
C SER A 99 -4.93 30.56 -29.91
N LYS A 100 -5.96 30.12 -30.65
CA LYS A 100 -6.84 29.01 -30.26
C LYS A 100 -6.11 27.68 -30.17
N PHE A 101 -5.28 27.33 -31.16
CA PHE A 101 -4.49 26.10 -31.10
C PHE A 101 -3.50 26.09 -29.93
N TYR A 102 -2.88 27.24 -29.64
CA TYR A 102 -1.99 27.37 -28.49
C TYR A 102 -2.73 27.20 -27.16
N SER A 103 -3.91 27.81 -26.99
CA SER A 103 -4.69 27.65 -25.75
C SER A 103 -5.21 26.21 -25.58
N GLN A 104 -5.66 25.56 -26.67
CA GLN A 104 -6.06 24.15 -26.65
C GLN A 104 -4.93 23.23 -26.19
N ARG A 105 -3.74 23.33 -26.82
CA ARG A 105 -2.61 22.49 -26.46
C ARG A 105 -2.18 22.71 -25.00
N ASN A 106 -2.09 23.96 -24.57
CA ASN A 106 -1.66 24.29 -23.21
C ASN A 106 -2.71 23.83 -22.18
N LEU A 107 -4.00 23.88 -22.51
CA LEU A 107 -5.08 23.32 -21.69
C LEU A 107 -4.91 21.80 -21.50
N TYR A 108 -4.70 21.05 -22.59
CA TYR A 108 -4.51 19.60 -22.51
C TYR A 108 -3.26 19.23 -21.72
N LEU A 109 -2.16 19.96 -21.93
CA LEU A 109 -0.91 19.71 -21.22
C LEU A 109 -1.06 19.95 -19.71
N THR A 110 -1.65 21.07 -19.33
CA THR A 110 -1.87 21.44 -17.91
C THR A 110 -2.90 20.51 -17.26
N GLY A 111 -3.96 20.16 -17.98
CA GLY A 111 -4.98 19.21 -17.52
C GLY A 111 -4.42 17.79 -17.31
N ALA A 112 -3.54 17.33 -18.20
CA ALA A 112 -2.87 16.05 -18.05
C ALA A 112 -1.99 16.00 -16.79
N VAL A 113 -1.23 17.05 -16.49
CA VAL A 113 -0.42 17.14 -15.26
C VAL A 113 -1.29 17.10 -14.01
N LEU A 114 -2.40 17.85 -14.00
CA LEU A 114 -3.35 17.82 -12.89
C LEU A 114 -3.96 16.43 -12.68
N TYR A 115 -4.40 15.79 -13.78
CA TYR A 115 -4.93 14.44 -13.75
C TYR A 115 -3.92 13.44 -13.19
N LEU A 116 -2.68 13.49 -13.65
CA LEU A 116 -1.63 12.57 -13.19
C LEU A 116 -1.23 12.80 -11.74
N THR A 117 -1.25 14.04 -11.28
CA THR A 117 -1.02 14.35 -9.87
C THR A 117 -2.04 13.63 -8.99
N LEU A 118 -3.31 13.65 -9.40
CA LEU A 118 -4.38 12.93 -8.71
C LEU A 118 -4.21 11.41 -8.83
N ALA A 119 -3.91 10.90 -10.03
CA ALA A 119 -3.70 9.47 -10.28
C ALA A 119 -2.52 8.90 -9.47
N ILE A 120 -1.41 9.61 -9.36
CA ILE A 120 -0.26 9.19 -8.53
C ILE A 120 -0.68 9.09 -7.07
N ASN A 121 -1.46 10.06 -6.57
CA ASN A 121 -1.90 10.05 -5.18
C ASN A 121 -2.85 8.87 -4.89
N THR A 122 -3.77 8.55 -5.80
CA THR A 122 -4.67 7.40 -5.64
C THR A 122 -3.91 6.08 -5.71
N VAL A 123 -3.01 5.92 -6.69
CA VAL A 123 -2.21 4.71 -6.85
C VAL A 123 -1.30 4.48 -5.64
N LEU A 124 -0.63 5.53 -5.12
CA LEU A 124 0.18 5.41 -3.90
C LEU A 124 -0.67 5.02 -2.68
N GLY A 125 -1.90 5.53 -2.57
CA GLY A 125 -2.84 5.16 -1.52
C GLY A 125 -3.24 3.68 -1.59
N ILE A 126 -3.53 3.18 -2.80
CA ILE A 126 -3.83 1.76 -3.04
C ILE A 126 -2.60 0.90 -2.73
N LEU A 127 -1.42 1.31 -3.20
CA LEU A 127 -0.17 0.59 -2.98
C LEU A 127 0.17 0.48 -1.49
N LYS A 128 -0.02 1.56 -0.72
CA LYS A 128 0.17 1.55 0.72
C LYS A 128 -0.74 0.53 1.41
N LYS A 129 -2.03 0.52 1.07
CA LYS A 129 -3.00 -0.46 1.60
C LYS A 129 -2.61 -1.89 1.24
N LEU A 130 -2.20 -2.12 0.00
CA LEU A 130 -1.75 -3.41 -0.49
C LEU A 130 -0.50 -3.90 0.26
N VAL A 131 0.47 -3.01 0.47
CA VAL A 131 1.70 -3.33 1.21
C VAL A 131 1.39 -3.66 2.67
N SER A 132 0.54 -2.88 3.35
CA SER A 132 0.12 -3.16 4.74
C SER A 132 -0.54 -4.53 4.86
N LYS A 133 -1.48 -4.84 3.95
CA LYS A 133 -2.18 -6.13 3.94
C LYS A 133 -1.26 -7.29 3.62
N ALA A 134 -0.33 -7.12 2.68
CA ALA A 134 0.68 -8.12 2.39
C ALA A 134 1.61 -8.35 3.59
N THR A 135 1.96 -7.31 4.36
CA THR A 135 2.77 -7.49 5.58
C THR A 135 2.02 -8.18 6.70
N GLU A 136 0.75 -7.84 6.92
CA GLU A 136 -0.11 -8.52 7.89
C GLU A 136 -0.26 -10.00 7.53
N TYR A 137 -0.53 -10.31 6.25
CA TYR A 137 -0.64 -11.68 5.78
C TYR A 137 0.66 -12.47 5.95
N ASN A 138 1.81 -11.88 5.63
CA ASN A 138 3.10 -12.54 5.84
C ASN A 138 3.39 -12.77 7.32
N LYS A 139 2.98 -11.87 8.22
CA LYS A 139 3.12 -12.06 9.68
C LYS A 139 2.23 -13.19 10.19
N ILE A 140 0.96 -13.21 9.79
CA ILE A 140 0.04 -14.29 10.17
C ILE A 140 0.48 -15.63 9.58
N SER A 141 0.99 -15.63 8.35
CA SER A 141 1.52 -16.83 7.71
C SER A 141 2.84 -17.29 8.34
N SER A 142 3.70 -16.37 8.80
CA SER A 142 4.90 -16.73 9.55
C SER A 142 4.55 -17.20 10.96
N GLU A 143 3.60 -16.57 11.64
CA GLU A 143 3.07 -17.03 12.94
C GLU A 143 2.35 -18.38 12.80
N GLY A 144 1.70 -18.65 11.66
CA GLY A 144 1.11 -19.95 11.33
C GLY A 144 2.11 -21.00 10.83
N THR A 145 3.35 -20.60 10.52
CA THR A 145 4.48 -21.52 10.20
C THR A 145 5.49 -21.59 11.35
N GLU A 146 5.40 -20.71 12.34
CA GLU A 146 5.98 -20.85 13.68
C GLU A 146 5.15 -21.86 14.47
N GLU A 147 5.07 -23.08 13.93
CA GLU A 147 5.33 -24.26 14.75
C GLU A 147 6.78 -24.18 15.26
N THR A 148 7.09 -23.24 16.17
CA THR A 148 8.15 -23.32 17.21
C THR A 148 8.40 -21.96 17.90
N GLU A 149 7.42 -21.44 18.63
CA GLU A 149 7.70 -21.46 20.06
C GLU A 149 7.52 -22.93 20.48
N PRO A 150 8.40 -23.56 21.27
CA PRO A 150 8.09 -24.82 21.96
C PRO A 150 7.00 -24.52 23.01
N SER A 151 5.81 -24.24 22.49
CA SER A 151 4.67 -23.59 23.11
C SER A 151 3.91 -24.66 23.85
N GLU A 152 4.25 -24.83 25.13
CA GLU A 152 3.51 -25.59 26.16
C GLU A 152 3.30 -27.08 25.89
N ALA A 153 2.88 -27.51 24.71
CA ALA A 153 2.63 -28.89 24.34
C ALA A 153 3.86 -29.80 24.49
N GLU A 154 5.05 -29.38 24.07
CA GLU A 154 6.28 -30.18 24.27
C GLU A 154 6.73 -30.20 25.74
N LYS A 155 6.58 -29.08 26.46
CA LYS A 155 6.87 -29.00 27.90
C LYS A 155 5.90 -29.87 28.71
N LEU A 156 4.61 -29.81 28.39
CA LEU A 156 3.54 -30.63 28.96
C LEU A 156 3.75 -32.11 28.61
N LYS A 157 4.19 -32.45 27.39
CA LYS A 157 4.49 -33.83 26.99
C LYS A 157 5.72 -34.38 27.74
N SER A 158 6.74 -33.55 27.95
CA SER A 158 7.89 -33.86 28.81
C SER A 158 7.47 -34.05 30.27
N GLU A 159 6.61 -33.17 30.80
CA GLU A 159 6.13 -33.23 32.17
C GLU A 159 5.24 -34.47 32.41
N ILE A 160 4.34 -34.80 31.47
CA ILE A 160 3.55 -36.03 31.49
C ILE A 160 4.46 -37.25 31.54
N LYS A 161 5.49 -37.31 30.69
CA LYS A 161 6.44 -38.43 30.67
C LYS A 161 7.21 -38.56 32.00
N SER A 162 7.59 -37.43 32.61
CA SER A 162 8.23 -37.43 33.92
C SER A 162 7.28 -37.87 35.03
N LYS A 163 6.01 -37.46 35.00
CA LYS A 163 4.99 -37.85 35.96
C LYS A 163 4.67 -39.35 35.85
N ASP A 164 4.58 -39.89 34.64
CA ASP A 164 4.39 -41.33 34.40
C ASP A 164 5.56 -42.18 34.93
N ALA A 165 6.80 -41.72 34.74
CA ALA A 165 7.98 -42.37 35.31
C ALA A 165 7.95 -42.37 36.85
N SER A 166 7.52 -41.27 37.47
CA SER A 166 7.36 -41.19 38.93
C SER A 166 6.23 -42.09 39.44
N ILE A 167 5.09 -42.16 38.74
CA ILE A 167 3.96 -43.03 39.11
C ILE A 167 4.37 -44.50 39.05
N THR A 168 5.08 -44.91 38.00
CA THR A 168 5.58 -46.30 37.89
C THR A 168 6.61 -46.63 38.97
N GLY A 169 7.50 -45.69 39.29
CA GLY A 169 8.42 -45.82 40.42
C GLY A 169 7.71 -45.98 41.77
N LEU A 170 6.71 -45.14 42.05
CA LEU A 170 5.91 -45.21 43.27
C LEU A 170 5.09 -46.50 43.36
N LYS A 171 4.51 -46.98 42.26
CA LYS A 171 3.83 -48.28 42.22
C LYS A 171 4.79 -49.42 42.61
N LYS A 172 6.00 -49.42 42.05
CA LYS A 172 7.03 -50.42 42.37
C LYS A 172 7.47 -50.35 43.84
N GLN A 173 7.55 -49.15 44.41
CA GLN A 173 7.85 -48.98 45.84
C GLN A 173 6.71 -49.50 46.72
N ILE A 174 5.45 -49.24 46.36
CA ILE A 174 4.27 -49.76 47.07
C ILE A 174 4.23 -51.28 47.01
N GLU A 175 4.47 -51.88 45.84
CA GLU A 175 4.54 -53.33 45.67
C GLU A 175 5.67 -53.95 46.53
N GLY A 176 6.85 -53.31 46.54
CA GLY A 176 7.95 -53.73 47.41
C GLY A 176 7.61 -53.61 48.89
N LEU A 177 6.89 -52.55 49.28
CA LEU A 177 6.44 -52.34 50.66
C LEU A 177 5.38 -53.35 51.09
N GLN A 178 4.41 -53.66 50.20
CA GLN A 178 3.39 -54.69 50.43
C GLN A 178 4.03 -56.07 50.56
N THR A 179 4.95 -56.43 49.67
CA THR A 179 5.71 -57.69 49.76
C THR A 179 6.47 -57.79 51.08
N SER A 180 7.10 -56.68 51.51
CA SER A 180 7.80 -56.63 52.79
C SER A 180 6.83 -56.76 53.98
N TYR A 181 5.67 -56.10 53.92
CA TYR A 181 4.65 -56.16 54.95
C TYR A 181 4.02 -57.55 55.08
N ASP A 182 3.70 -58.19 53.95
CA ASP A 182 3.18 -59.55 53.89
C ASP A 182 4.20 -60.55 54.45
N SER A 183 5.48 -60.40 54.10
CA SER A 183 6.55 -61.24 54.66
C SER A 183 6.74 -61.08 56.18
N LEU A 184 6.49 -59.89 56.72
CA LEU A 184 6.52 -59.63 58.18
C LEU A 184 5.26 -60.15 58.89
N ASN A 185 4.14 -60.28 58.18
CA ASN A 185 2.89 -60.80 58.73
C ASN A 185 2.88 -62.34 58.76
N GLU A 186 3.53 -63.00 57.79
CA GLU A 186 3.75 -64.46 57.81
C GLU A 186 4.63 -64.92 58.98
N THR A 187 5.49 -64.06 59.52
CA THR A 187 6.37 -64.42 60.65
C THR A 187 5.65 -64.42 62.01
N LYS A 188 4.37 -64.05 62.07
CA LYS A 188 3.60 -63.96 63.32
C LYS A 188 2.44 -64.95 63.38
N SER A 189 2.64 -66.20 62.94
CA SER A 189 1.85 -67.31 63.48
C SER A 189 2.30 -67.55 64.92
N VAL A 190 1.60 -66.93 65.87
CA VAL A 190 1.74 -67.20 67.31
C VAL A 190 1.41 -68.69 67.54
N SER A 191 2.45 -69.51 67.70
CA SER A 191 2.31 -70.83 68.30
C SER A 191 1.95 -70.63 69.77
N LYS A 192 0.69 -70.95 70.11
CA LYS A 192 0.19 -70.98 71.48
C LYS A 192 0.57 -72.35 72.08
N GLU A 193 1.34 -72.30 73.15
CA GLU A 193 1.59 -73.27 74.25
C GLU A 193 1.36 -74.78 74.01
N ASP A 194 2.40 -75.56 74.28
CA ASP A 194 2.44 -76.61 75.32
C ASP A 194 3.87 -76.77 75.86
#